data_AF-A0A383BET0-F1
#
_entry.id   AF-A0A383BET0-F1
#
_cell.length_a   1.000
_cell.length_b   1.000
_cell.length_c   1.000
_cell.angle_alpha   90.00
_cell.angle_beta   90.00
_cell.angle_gamma   90.00
#
_symmetry.space_group_name_H-M   'P 1'
#
loop_
_entity.id
_entity.type
_entity.pdbx_description
1 polymer ?
#
loop_
_entity_poly.entity_id
_entity_poly.type
_entity_poly.pdbx_seq_one_letter_code
_entity_poly.pdbx_strand_id
1 'polypeptide(L)'
;MEYLGGVIRNIYILTVLLLSIIYPRECLIQHDPDERPVRPEKDTFSISPSGHFYIHYDTTGNATPDLSDFDENGVPDFVDEVGMIADSAHYVLVEQMGYNEEPYDGEGGYDIYIMSYGAGVYGYTYHEGNGISYIQIDNDYVGFNSMFNLTPIQIMQVSIAHEYSHGIQFGYRYNISGNTYFYEMSAM
;
A
#
# COMPACT_ATOMS: atom_id res chain seq x y z
N MET A 1 9.28 -8.26 -39.58
CA MET A 1 8.27 -7.40 -38.91
C MET A 1 8.26 -7.57 -37.39
N GLU A 2 8.68 -8.70 -36.83
CA GLU A 2 8.74 -8.92 -35.37
C GLU A 2 9.85 -8.12 -34.66
N TYR A 3 10.98 -7.86 -35.33
CA TYR A 3 12.09 -7.10 -34.76
C TYR A 3 11.77 -5.61 -34.50
N LEU A 4 11.01 -4.95 -35.37
CA LEU A 4 10.61 -3.55 -35.14
C LEU A 4 9.60 -3.43 -33.98
N GLY A 5 8.70 -4.40 -33.83
CA GLY A 5 7.74 -4.42 -32.73
C GLY A 5 8.40 -4.57 -31.36
N GLY A 6 9.48 -5.35 -31.27
CA GLY A 6 10.28 -5.50 -30.03
C GLY A 6 11.05 -4.23 -29.65
N VAL A 7 11.63 -3.53 -30.63
CA VAL A 7 12.38 -2.29 -30.39
C VAL A 7 11.45 -1.14 -29.98
N ILE A 8 10.29 -1.01 -30.61
CA ILE A 8 9.28 0.00 -30.24
C ILE A 8 8.72 -0.30 -28.85
N ARG A 9 8.43 -1.56 -28.52
CA ARG A 9 8.00 -1.99 -27.17
C ARG A 9 9.04 -1.65 -26.10
N ASN A 10 10.33 -1.87 -26.37
CA ASN A 10 11.40 -1.57 -25.42
C ASN A 10 11.62 -0.06 -25.24
N ILE A 11 11.48 0.74 -26.30
CA ILE A 11 11.56 2.21 -26.21
C ILE A 11 10.38 2.77 -25.39
N TYR A 12 9.18 2.21 -25.56
CA TYR A 12 8.00 2.59 -24.77
C TYR A 12 8.14 2.25 -23.28
N ILE A 13 8.68 1.06 -22.96
CA ILE A 13 8.96 0.66 -21.58
C ILE A 13 10.02 1.60 -20.96
N LEU A 14 11.08 1.94 -21.70
CA LEU A 14 12.07 2.91 -21.24
C LEU A 14 11.50 4.32 -21.04
N THR A 15 10.63 4.80 -21.93
CA THR A 15 10.02 6.14 -21.77
C THR A 15 9.01 6.19 -20.63
N VAL A 16 8.32 5.10 -20.34
CA VAL A 16 7.44 4.97 -19.16
C VAL A 16 8.25 4.95 -17.86
N LEU A 17 9.34 4.17 -17.82
CA LEU A 17 10.31 4.20 -16.72
C LEU A 17 10.94 5.58 -16.54
N LEU A 18 11.09 6.37 -17.61
CA LEU A 18 11.61 7.74 -17.55
C LEU A 18 10.57 8.78 -17.11
N LEU A 19 9.28 8.53 -17.26
CA LEU A 19 8.20 9.44 -16.87
C LEU A 19 7.80 9.27 -15.40
N SER A 20 7.96 8.07 -14.82
CA SER A 20 7.85 7.84 -13.37
C SER A 20 8.97 8.50 -12.55
N ILE A 21 10.08 8.92 -13.19
CA ILE A 21 11.25 9.55 -12.55
C ILE A 21 11.01 11.04 -12.21
N ILE A 22 10.03 11.72 -12.85
CA ILE A 22 9.96 13.19 -12.82
C ILE A 22 9.02 13.72 -11.72
N TYR A 23 8.14 12.89 -11.15
CA TYR A 23 7.21 13.28 -10.09
C TYR A 23 7.10 12.17 -9.04
N PRO A 24 8.01 12.09 -8.06
CA PRO A 24 7.75 11.27 -6.87
C PRO A 24 6.46 11.83 -6.25
N ARG A 25 5.41 11.01 -6.20
CA ARG A 25 4.25 11.36 -5.39
C ARG A 25 4.66 11.15 -3.95
N GLU A 26 4.39 12.11 -3.09
CA GLU A 26 4.72 11.95 -1.68
C GLU A 26 3.64 11.06 -1.04
N CYS A 27 3.93 9.76 -0.98
CA CYS A 27 3.11 8.76 -0.29
C CYS A 27 3.61 8.50 1.14
N LEU A 28 4.77 9.04 1.49
CA LEU A 28 5.37 8.98 2.82
C LEU A 28 4.92 10.15 3.70
N ILE A 29 4.22 9.86 4.80
CA ILE A 29 3.82 10.88 5.78
C ILE A 29 4.66 10.74 7.05
N GLN A 30 5.52 11.74 7.26
CA GLN A 30 6.29 11.92 8.48
C GLN A 30 5.53 12.80 9.47
N HIS A 31 5.15 12.25 10.62
CA HIS A 31 4.65 13.07 11.73
C HIS A 31 5.79 13.73 12.52
N ASP A 32 5.45 14.86 13.15
CA ASP A 32 6.34 15.57 14.07
C ASP A 32 6.75 14.62 15.22
N PRO A 33 8.04 14.48 15.54
CA PRO A 33 8.48 13.67 16.68
C PRO A 33 7.86 14.07 18.03
N ASP A 34 7.34 15.29 18.17
CA ASP A 34 6.67 15.77 19.38
C ASP A 34 5.15 15.49 19.41
N GLU A 35 4.58 14.98 18.30
CA GLU A 35 3.16 14.63 18.18
C GLU A 35 3.04 13.13 17.85
N ARG A 36 2.59 12.31 18.81
CA ARG A 36 2.27 10.92 18.49
C ARG A 36 1.07 10.91 17.54
N PRO A 37 1.20 10.35 16.32
CA PRO A 37 0.04 10.15 15.46
C PRO A 37 -0.95 9.28 16.22
N VAL A 38 -2.22 9.68 16.22
CA VAL A 38 -3.28 8.78 16.66
C VAL A 38 -3.70 8.01 15.43
N ARG A 39 -3.52 6.68 15.44
CA ARG A 39 -4.01 5.81 14.37
C ARG A 39 -5.52 6.02 14.17
N PRO A 40 -6.04 5.85 12.94
CA PRO A 40 -7.47 6.01 12.69
C PRO A 40 -8.30 5.03 13.53
N GLU A 41 -9.37 5.52 14.14
CA GLU A 41 -10.41 4.66 14.73
C GLU A 41 -11.34 4.15 13.62
N LYS A 42 -11.68 2.87 13.68
CA LYS A 42 -12.55 2.18 12.71
C LYS A 42 -13.61 1.35 13.42
N ASP A 43 -14.71 1.06 12.72
CA ASP A 43 -15.81 0.26 13.28
C ASP A 43 -15.36 -1.16 13.68
N THR A 44 -14.51 -1.79 12.85
CA THR A 44 -14.06 -3.17 13.04
C THR A 44 -12.76 -3.44 12.27
N PHE A 45 -12.22 -4.65 12.42
CA PHE A 45 -11.10 -5.16 11.63
C PHE A 45 -11.28 -6.64 11.24
N SER A 46 -10.53 -7.06 10.22
CA SER A 46 -10.30 -8.47 9.85
C SER A 46 -8.80 -8.79 9.91
N ILE A 47 -8.45 -10.07 10.08
CA ILE A 47 -7.06 -10.53 10.13
C ILE A 47 -6.77 -11.28 8.83
N SER A 48 -5.64 -10.99 8.18
CA SER A 48 -5.23 -11.67 6.96
C SER A 48 -5.02 -13.18 7.18
N PRO A 49 -5.11 -14.01 6.12
CA PRO A 49 -4.92 -15.46 6.23
C PRO A 49 -3.61 -15.91 6.89
N SER A 50 -2.51 -15.16 6.71
CA SER A 50 -1.22 -15.43 7.38
C SER A 50 -1.23 -15.12 8.88
N GLY A 51 -2.18 -14.30 9.35
CA GLY A 51 -2.21 -13.76 10.70
C GLY A 51 -1.34 -12.51 10.88
N HIS A 52 -0.69 -12.02 9.83
CA HIS A 52 0.29 -10.93 9.91
C HIS A 52 -0.34 -9.54 9.82
N PHE A 53 -1.39 -9.37 9.01
CA PHE A 53 -1.98 -8.05 8.76
C PHE A 53 -3.35 -7.90 9.39
N TYR A 54 -3.62 -6.70 9.89
CA TYR A 54 -4.88 -6.30 10.50
C TYR A 54 -5.51 -5.21 9.64
N ILE A 55 -6.65 -5.53 9.03
CA ILE A 55 -7.33 -4.67 8.05
C ILE A 55 -8.50 -4.01 8.76
N HIS A 56 -8.36 -2.71 9.07
CA HIS A 56 -9.34 -1.91 9.78
C HIS A 56 -10.24 -1.16 8.81
N TYR A 57 -11.55 -1.24 8.98
CA TYR A 57 -12.53 -0.65 8.06
C TYR A 57 -13.82 -0.23 8.75
N ASP A 58 -14.49 0.73 8.12
CA ASP A 58 -15.81 1.19 8.55
C ASP A 58 -16.89 0.33 7.88
N THR A 59 -17.98 0.07 8.61
CA THR A 59 -19.18 -0.60 8.10
C THR A 59 -20.26 0.39 7.67
N THR A 60 -20.07 1.67 7.98
CA THR A 60 -20.96 2.76 7.62
C THR A 60 -20.20 4.06 7.28
N GLY A 61 -20.84 4.94 6.52
CA GLY A 61 -20.24 6.22 6.12
C GLY A 61 -19.42 6.15 4.84
N ASN A 62 -18.66 7.21 4.56
CA ASN A 62 -18.02 7.39 3.24
C ASN A 62 -16.79 6.50 3.02
N ALA A 63 -16.12 6.06 4.10
CA ALA A 63 -14.94 5.19 4.03
C ALA A 63 -15.30 3.69 4.04
N THR A 64 -16.59 3.37 3.99
CA THR A 64 -17.06 1.98 3.89
C THR A 64 -16.59 1.39 2.55
N PRO A 65 -15.88 0.26 2.54
CA PRO A 65 -15.61 -0.47 1.30
C PRO A 65 -16.89 -1.13 0.75
N ASP A 66 -16.79 -1.84 -0.37
CA ASP A 66 -17.87 -2.75 -0.76
C ASP A 66 -18.06 -3.82 0.32
N LEU A 67 -19.28 -3.91 0.88
CA LEU A 67 -19.64 -4.84 1.95
C LEU A 67 -20.21 -6.17 1.43
N SER A 68 -20.13 -6.42 0.13
CA SER A 68 -20.48 -7.72 -0.44
C SER A 68 -19.60 -8.82 0.15
N ASP A 69 -20.24 -9.91 0.57
CA ASP A 69 -19.62 -11.12 1.13
C ASP A 69 -20.27 -12.31 0.40
N PHE A 70 -19.66 -12.72 -0.71
CA PHE A 70 -20.22 -13.76 -1.59
C PHE A 70 -19.89 -15.18 -1.11
N ASP A 71 -18.84 -15.36 -0.31
CA ASP A 71 -18.45 -16.67 0.23
C ASP A 71 -19.06 -16.95 1.62
N GLU A 72 -19.77 -15.97 2.19
CA GLU A 72 -20.48 -15.99 3.47
C GLU A 72 -19.56 -16.26 4.66
N ASN A 73 -18.30 -15.81 4.59
CA ASN A 73 -17.31 -16.01 5.64
C ASN A 73 -17.41 -14.97 6.78
N GLY A 74 -18.22 -13.92 6.62
CA GLY A 74 -18.44 -12.86 7.59
C GLY A 74 -17.50 -11.65 7.45
N VAL A 75 -16.65 -11.65 6.43
CA VAL A 75 -15.73 -10.57 6.03
C VAL A 75 -16.10 -10.14 4.61
N PRO A 76 -16.16 -8.83 4.30
CA PRO A 76 -16.39 -8.39 2.94
C PRO A 76 -15.27 -8.87 1.99
N ASP A 77 -15.64 -9.28 0.77
CA ASP A 77 -14.68 -9.80 -0.22
C ASP A 77 -13.55 -8.80 -0.51
N PHE A 78 -13.86 -7.49 -0.53
CA PHE A 78 -12.85 -6.44 -0.70
C PHE A 78 -11.80 -6.46 0.42
N VAL A 79 -12.24 -6.66 1.67
CA VAL A 79 -11.37 -6.70 2.84
C VAL A 79 -10.51 -7.98 2.82
N ASP A 80 -11.09 -9.11 2.40
CA ASP A 80 -10.33 -10.34 2.19
C ASP A 80 -9.26 -10.18 1.09
N GLU A 81 -9.60 -9.51 -0.01
CA GLU A 81 -8.64 -9.20 -1.08
C GLU A 81 -7.48 -8.34 -0.57
N VAL A 82 -7.74 -7.33 0.27
CA VAL A 82 -6.69 -6.52 0.91
C VAL A 82 -5.75 -7.42 1.72
N GLY A 83 -6.30 -8.30 2.56
CA GLY A 83 -5.52 -9.23 3.37
C GLY A 83 -4.67 -10.20 2.55
N MET A 84 -5.26 -10.81 1.50
CA MET A 84 -4.55 -11.72 0.60
C MET A 84 -3.42 -11.03 -0.17
N ILE A 85 -3.64 -9.80 -0.61
CA ILE A 85 -2.63 -9.01 -1.32
C ILE A 85 -1.49 -8.62 -0.37
N ALA A 86 -1.81 -8.21 0.86
CA ALA A 86 -0.81 -7.86 1.86
C ALA A 86 0.09 -9.08 2.20
N ASP A 87 -0.52 -10.24 2.43
CA ASP A 87 0.20 -11.51 2.63
C ASP A 87 1.13 -11.84 1.45
N SER A 88 0.65 -11.62 0.22
CA SER A 88 1.45 -11.81 -1.00
C SER A 88 2.65 -10.86 -1.07
N ALA A 89 2.46 -9.58 -0.73
CA ALA A 89 3.53 -8.60 -0.68
C ALA A 89 4.58 -8.95 0.39
N HIS A 90 4.14 -9.36 1.59
CA HIS A 90 5.01 -9.86 2.65
C HIS A 90 5.84 -11.06 2.20
N TYR A 91 5.19 -12.09 1.65
CA TYR A 91 5.86 -13.28 1.16
C TYR A 91 6.97 -12.94 0.15
N VAL A 92 6.70 -12.02 -0.79
CA VAL A 92 7.70 -11.61 -1.77
C VAL A 92 8.84 -10.82 -1.12
N LEU A 93 8.54 -9.77 -0.36
CA LEU A 93 9.57 -8.86 0.18
C LEU A 93 10.41 -9.51 1.28
N VAL A 94 9.79 -10.24 2.20
CA VAL A 94 10.46 -10.82 3.37
C VAL A 94 10.99 -12.21 3.03
N GLU A 95 10.14 -13.12 2.56
CA GLU A 95 10.56 -14.52 2.38
C GLU A 95 11.37 -14.76 1.10
N GLN A 96 10.97 -14.17 -0.03
CA GLN A 96 11.66 -14.40 -1.31
C GLN A 96 12.86 -13.49 -1.50
N MET A 97 12.74 -12.21 -1.15
CA MET A 97 13.81 -11.22 -1.33
C MET A 97 14.74 -11.09 -0.11
N GLY A 98 14.32 -11.59 1.06
CA GLY A 98 15.14 -11.60 2.26
C GLY A 98 15.27 -10.24 2.94
N TYR A 99 14.32 -9.33 2.73
CA TYR A 99 14.25 -8.13 3.55
C TYR A 99 13.84 -8.48 4.98
N ASN A 100 14.22 -7.62 5.91
CA ASN A 100 13.73 -7.67 7.27
C ASN A 100 12.26 -7.26 7.23
N GLU A 101 11.47 -7.97 8.01
CA GLU A 101 10.13 -7.56 8.37
C GLU A 101 10.15 -6.17 9.04
N GLU A 102 9.06 -5.44 8.87
CA GLU A 102 8.84 -4.14 9.48
C GLU A 102 8.78 -4.21 11.01
N PRO A 103 9.05 -3.10 11.72
CA PRO A 103 9.08 -3.12 13.17
C PRO A 103 7.71 -3.35 13.78
N TYR A 104 7.63 -4.34 14.67
CA TYR A 104 6.44 -4.58 15.47
C TYR A 104 6.20 -3.45 16.48
N ASP A 105 4.96 -2.97 16.53
CA ASP A 105 4.53 -1.88 17.42
C ASP A 105 4.16 -2.34 18.85
N GLY A 106 3.99 -3.66 19.05
CA GLY A 106 3.63 -4.25 20.34
C GLY A 106 2.16 -4.67 20.46
N GLU A 107 1.34 -4.52 19.43
CA GLU A 107 -0.08 -4.87 19.45
C GLU A 107 -0.52 -5.54 18.14
N GLY A 108 -1.20 -6.69 18.22
CA GLY A 108 -1.76 -7.33 17.03
C GLY A 108 -0.70 -7.71 15.98
N GLY A 109 -0.92 -7.29 14.73
CA GLY A 109 -0.05 -7.44 13.57
C GLY A 109 0.07 -6.10 12.82
N TYR A 110 0.55 -6.10 11.58
CA TYR A 110 0.76 -4.86 10.84
C TYR A 110 -0.55 -4.24 10.34
N ASP A 111 -0.79 -2.98 10.70
CA ASP A 111 -2.09 -2.33 10.48
C ASP A 111 -2.24 -1.71 9.09
N ILE A 112 -3.38 -2.01 8.47
CA ILE A 112 -3.86 -1.43 7.21
C ILE A 112 -5.22 -0.81 7.46
N TYR A 113 -5.36 0.51 7.26
CA TYR A 113 -6.62 1.22 7.41
C TYR A 113 -7.24 1.52 6.05
N ILE A 114 -8.48 1.08 5.86
CA ILE A 114 -9.28 1.45 4.69
C ILE A 114 -9.90 2.83 4.94
N MET A 115 -9.58 3.77 4.06
CA MET A 115 -9.97 5.18 4.13
C MET A 115 -10.75 5.59 2.89
N SER A 116 -11.42 6.74 2.93
CA SER A 116 -12.03 7.34 1.74
C SER A 116 -11.10 8.40 1.18
N TYR A 117 -10.56 8.15 -0.01
CA TYR A 117 -9.75 9.13 -0.71
C TYR A 117 -10.41 9.61 -2.00
N GLY A 118 -9.95 10.78 -2.47
CA GLY A 118 -10.35 11.31 -3.77
C GLY A 118 -9.47 10.73 -4.88
N ALA A 119 -9.98 10.82 -6.11
CA ALA A 119 -9.25 10.38 -7.30
C ALA A 119 -7.80 10.92 -7.34
N GLY A 120 -6.84 10.02 -7.46
CA GLY A 120 -5.41 10.33 -7.57
C GLY A 120 -4.59 10.15 -6.29
N VAL A 121 -5.22 9.72 -5.18
CA VAL A 121 -4.55 9.30 -3.95
C VAL A 121 -4.70 7.79 -3.78
N TYR A 122 -3.60 7.06 -3.86
CA TYR A 122 -3.59 5.59 -3.90
C TYR A 122 -3.44 4.94 -2.51
N GLY A 123 -2.78 5.66 -1.61
CA GLY A 123 -2.47 5.20 -0.27
C GLY A 123 -1.38 6.07 0.34
N TYR A 124 -1.10 5.80 1.60
CA TYR A 124 -0.02 6.44 2.35
C TYR A 124 0.56 5.48 3.37
N THR A 125 1.86 5.62 3.60
CA THR A 125 2.53 5.00 4.73
C THR A 125 2.86 6.05 5.77
N TYR A 126 2.34 5.86 6.97
CA TYR A 126 2.55 6.75 8.10
C TYR A 126 3.58 6.14 9.03
N HIS A 127 4.57 6.93 9.44
CA HIS A 127 5.49 6.51 10.48
C HIS A 127 5.16 7.18 11.83
N GLU A 128 5.33 6.45 12.92
CA GLU A 128 5.01 6.89 14.29
C GLU A 128 6.25 7.06 15.17
N GLY A 129 7.44 6.85 14.58
CA GLY A 129 8.73 6.91 15.27
C GLY A 129 9.31 5.53 15.55
N ASN A 130 10.63 5.46 15.77
CA ASN A 130 11.39 4.21 15.94
C ASN A 130 11.21 3.18 14.80
N GLY A 131 10.81 3.63 13.61
CA GLY A 131 10.53 2.76 12.45
C GLY A 131 9.16 2.09 12.47
N ILE A 132 8.36 2.27 13.53
CA ILE A 132 6.98 1.81 13.58
C ILE A 132 6.16 2.60 12.55
N SER A 133 5.34 1.90 11.80
CA SER A 133 4.50 2.46 10.75
C SER A 133 3.18 1.70 10.61
N TYR A 134 2.26 2.27 9.85
CA TYR A 134 1.03 1.63 9.40
C TYR A 134 0.67 2.17 8.01
N ILE A 135 -0.26 1.50 7.34
CA ILE A 135 -0.71 1.86 6.00
C ILE A 135 -2.13 2.41 6.00
N GLN A 136 -2.40 3.36 5.10
CA GLN A 136 -3.75 3.75 4.72
C GLN A 136 -3.97 3.54 3.23
N ILE A 137 -5.10 2.94 2.86
CA ILE A 137 -5.48 2.64 1.47
C ILE A 137 -6.88 3.16 1.14
N ASP A 138 -7.19 3.32 -0.14
CA ASP A 138 -8.50 3.77 -0.60
C ASP A 138 -9.55 2.65 -0.53
N ASN A 139 -10.82 2.99 -0.32
CA ASN A 139 -11.89 2.03 -0.07
C ASN A 139 -12.53 1.46 -1.35
N ASP A 140 -12.29 2.07 -2.51
CA ASP A 140 -12.88 1.60 -3.77
C ASP A 140 -11.95 1.65 -4.98
N TYR A 141 -10.88 2.45 -4.95
CA TYR A 141 -9.98 2.65 -6.08
C TYR A 141 -10.72 3.03 -7.38
N VAL A 142 -11.84 3.74 -7.27
CA VAL A 142 -12.68 4.21 -8.37
C VAL A 142 -12.27 5.63 -8.79
N GLY A 143 -12.47 5.95 -10.07
CA GLY A 143 -12.18 7.30 -10.60
C GLY A 143 -10.72 7.53 -10.94
N PHE A 144 -9.88 6.50 -10.88
CA PHE A 144 -8.50 6.55 -11.33
C PHE A 144 -8.41 6.34 -12.84
N ASN A 145 -7.87 7.34 -13.54
CA ASN A 145 -7.54 7.22 -14.95
C ASN A 145 -6.09 6.72 -15.08
N SER A 146 -5.90 5.41 -14.86
CA SER A 146 -4.59 4.80 -15.06
C SER A 146 -4.23 4.83 -16.55
N MET A 147 -3.02 5.31 -16.88
CA MET A 147 -2.49 5.28 -18.24
C MET A 147 -2.40 3.84 -18.81
N PHE A 148 -2.40 2.84 -17.93
CA PHE A 148 -2.35 1.42 -18.28
C PHE A 148 -3.72 0.73 -18.25
N ASN A 149 -4.81 1.49 -18.03
CA ASN A 149 -6.17 0.96 -17.94
C ASN A 149 -6.30 -0.19 -16.91
N LEU A 150 -5.65 -0.02 -15.76
CA LEU A 150 -5.74 -0.96 -14.65
C LEU A 150 -7.15 -0.94 -14.05
N THR A 151 -7.61 -2.12 -13.65
CA THR A 151 -8.83 -2.29 -12.85
C THR A 151 -8.60 -1.81 -11.41
N PRO A 152 -9.66 -1.42 -10.66
CA PRO A 152 -9.52 -1.00 -9.25
C PRO A 152 -8.74 -2.00 -8.39
N ILE A 153 -9.00 -3.30 -8.52
CA ILE A 153 -8.28 -4.35 -7.80
C ILE A 153 -6.78 -4.41 -8.15
N GLN A 154 -6.41 -4.17 -9.41
CA GLN A 154 -4.99 -4.08 -9.79
C GLN A 154 -4.32 -2.83 -9.23
N ILE A 155 -5.06 -1.72 -9.12
CA ILE A 155 -4.56 -0.50 -8.50
C ILE A 155 -4.34 -0.74 -7.00
N MET A 156 -5.31 -1.37 -6.32
CA MET A 156 -5.18 -1.78 -4.92
C MET A 156 -3.97 -2.66 -4.70
N GLN A 157 -3.77 -3.66 -5.58
CA GLN A 157 -2.63 -4.56 -5.51
C GLN A 157 -1.28 -3.83 -5.54
N VAL A 158 -1.11 -2.90 -6.49
CA VAL A 158 0.12 -2.11 -6.59
C VAL A 158 0.26 -1.17 -5.39
N SER A 159 -0.84 -0.56 -4.93
CA SER A 159 -0.81 0.37 -3.80
C SER A 159 -0.39 -0.32 -2.51
N ILE A 160 -0.96 -1.48 -2.18
CA ILE A 160 -0.59 -2.23 -0.97
C ILE A 160 0.87 -2.67 -1.01
N ALA A 161 1.36 -3.17 -2.15
CA ALA A 161 2.77 -3.55 -2.29
C ALA A 161 3.72 -2.35 -2.12
N HIS A 162 3.37 -1.21 -2.71
CA HIS A 162 4.15 0.03 -2.65
C HIS A 162 4.24 0.55 -1.23
N GLU A 163 3.10 0.68 -0.57
CA GLU A 163 3.04 1.24 0.77
C GLU A 163 3.59 0.26 1.82
N TYR A 164 3.38 -1.04 1.67
CA TYR A 164 4.01 -2.02 2.57
C TYR A 164 5.55 -2.04 2.41
N SER A 165 6.06 -1.82 1.19
CA SER A 165 7.51 -1.63 0.97
C SER A 165 8.06 -0.46 1.78
N HIS A 166 7.30 0.63 1.90
CA HIS A 166 7.68 1.75 2.76
C HIS A 166 7.70 1.39 4.25
N GLY A 167 6.76 0.57 4.71
CA GLY A 167 6.76 0.05 6.09
C GLY A 167 8.07 -0.67 6.43
N ILE A 168 8.52 -1.56 5.55
CA ILE A 168 9.82 -2.23 5.66
C ILE A 168 10.97 -1.21 5.63
N GLN A 169 10.97 -0.26 4.71
CA GLN A 169 12.01 0.77 4.60
C GLN A 169 12.13 1.62 5.88
N PHE A 170 11.01 1.96 6.51
CA PHE A 170 11.01 2.68 7.79
C PHE A 170 11.66 1.89 8.92
N GLY A 171 11.55 0.56 8.90
CA GLY A 171 12.28 -0.33 9.81
C GLY A 171 13.79 -0.28 9.67
N TYR A 172 14.30 -0.08 8.46
CA TYR A 172 15.74 0.09 8.23
C TYR A 172 16.22 1.49 8.61
N ARG A 173 15.45 2.52 8.25
CA ARG A 173 15.79 3.91 8.52
C ARG A 173 14.54 4.77 8.51
N TYR A 174 14.19 5.29 9.68
CA TYR A 174 12.99 6.10 9.87
C TYR A 174 13.16 7.58 9.46
N ASN A 175 14.40 8.08 9.32
CA ASN A 175 14.66 9.45 8.85
C ASN A 175 14.80 9.49 7.33
N ILE A 176 13.75 9.94 6.66
CA ILE A 176 13.65 10.04 5.19
C ILE A 176 14.24 11.33 4.62
N SER A 177 14.67 12.27 5.47
CA SER A 177 15.18 13.58 5.03
C SER A 177 16.35 13.42 4.04
N GLY A 178 16.21 14.09 2.90
CA GLY A 178 17.17 14.03 1.79
C GLY A 178 17.19 12.71 1.01
N ASN A 179 16.27 11.78 1.28
CA ASN A 179 16.23 10.45 0.65
C ASN A 179 14.84 10.04 0.13
N THR A 180 13.82 10.90 0.24
CA THR A 180 12.45 10.63 -0.21
C THR A 180 12.38 10.02 -1.62
N TYR A 181 13.11 10.60 -2.58
CA TYR A 181 13.17 10.05 -3.95
C TYR A 181 13.64 8.59 -4.01
N PHE A 182 14.63 8.21 -3.19
CA PHE A 182 15.12 6.84 -3.17
C PHE A 182 14.08 5.88 -2.58
N TYR A 183 13.37 6.30 -1.54
CA TYR A 183 12.31 5.49 -0.92
C TYR A 183 11.19 5.23 -1.93
N GLU A 184 10.69 6.28 -2.57
CA GLU A 184 9.63 6.19 -3.60
C GLU A 184 10.07 5.38 -4.83
N MET A 185 11.32 5.54 -5.29
CA MET A 185 11.83 4.81 -6.47
C MET A 185 12.09 3.31 -6.18
N SER A 186 12.39 2.96 -4.93
CA SER A 186 12.71 1.58 -4.54
C SER A 186 11.56 0.82 -3.90
N ALA A 187 10.44 1.50 -3.62
CA ALA A 187 9.19 0.84 -3.29
C ALA A 187 8.66 0.05 -4.50
N MET A 188 8.13 -1.14 -4.24
CA MET A 188 7.65 -2.07 -5.27
C MET A 188 6.23 -1.78 -5.73
#